data_AF-A0A498J456-F1
#
_entry.id   AF-A0A498J456-F1
#
_cell.length_a   1.000
_cell.length_b   1.000
_cell.length_c   1.000
_cell.angle_alpha   90.00
_cell.angle_beta   90.00
_cell.angle_gamma   90.00
#
_symmetry.space_group_name_H-M   'P 1'
#
loop_
_entity.id
_entity.type
_entity.pdbx_description
1 polymer ?
#
loop_
_entity_poly.entity_id
_entity_poly.type
_entity_poly.pdbx_seq_one_letter_code
_entity_poly.pdbx_strand_id
1 'polypeptide(L)'
;MERPKLMIVSRNKSKSKTNEDLLVEMSEKIGFEVEVLRPNSSTKLAKIYWVLNLSDVVIGVQGATMTYFLFMRPGSMLIQVIPLGTSWAAEA
;
A
#
# COMPACT_ATOMS: atom_id res chain seq x y z
N MET A 1 11.72 -20.92 5.47
CA MET A 1 11.86 -19.48 5.21
C MET A 1 10.50 -18.85 5.42
N GLU A 2 10.43 -17.78 6.21
CA GLU A 2 9.19 -17.03 6.41
C GLU A 2 8.88 -16.22 5.14
N ARG A 3 7.61 -16.11 4.76
CA ARG A 3 7.20 -15.33 3.59
C ARG A 3 7.29 -13.84 3.93
N PRO A 4 7.86 -13.00 3.05
CA PRO A 4 7.88 -11.56 3.29
C PRO A 4 6.46 -10.99 3.31
N LYS A 5 6.20 -10.06 4.23
CA LYS A 5 4.91 -9.39 4.43
C LYS A 5 4.78 -8.16 3.53
N LEU A 6 3.81 -8.19 2.63
CA LEU A 6 3.43 -7.07 1.77
C LEU A 6 2.16 -6.41 2.29
N MET A 7 2.26 -5.12 2.61
CA MET A 7 1.14 -4.27 2.96
C MET A 7 0.65 -3.46 1.77
N ILE A 8 -0.61 -3.62 1.40
CA ILE A 8 -1.26 -2.79 0.38
C ILE A 8 -2.10 -1.74 1.09
N VAL A 9 -1.73 -0.46 0.95
CA VAL A 9 -2.52 0.64 1.50
C VAL A 9 -3.54 1.11 0.46
N SER A 10 -4.81 0.97 0.81
CA SER A 10 -5.96 1.23 -0.05
C SER A 10 -6.76 2.45 0.42
N ARG A 11 -7.38 3.17 -0.52
CA ARG A 11 -8.19 4.38 -0.26
C ARG A 11 -9.62 4.17 -0.75
N ASN A 12 -10.59 4.47 0.12
CA ASN A 12 -12.03 4.36 -0.19
C ASN A 12 -12.60 5.50 -1.07
N LYS A 13 -11.81 6.49 -1.53
CA LYS A 13 -12.35 7.63 -2.30
C LYS A 13 -11.71 7.83 -3.68
N SER A 14 -12.62 7.91 -4.67
CA SER A 14 -12.55 8.48 -6.02
C SER A 14 -11.73 7.81 -7.13
N LYS A 15 -10.69 7.02 -6.86
CA LYS A 15 -10.07 6.18 -7.89
C LYS A 15 -9.59 4.91 -7.22
N SER A 16 -10.54 4.09 -6.79
CA SER A 16 -10.23 2.74 -6.28
C SER A 16 -9.32 2.11 -7.32
N LYS A 17 -8.20 1.54 -6.86
CA LYS A 17 -7.36 0.69 -7.68
C LYS A 17 -8.27 -0.41 -8.22
N THR A 18 -8.71 -0.31 -9.46
CA THR A 18 -9.52 -1.34 -10.11
C THR A 18 -8.79 -2.68 -10.16
N ASN A 19 -7.48 -2.68 -9.91
CA ASN A 19 -6.57 -3.82 -9.92
C ASN A 19 -6.06 -4.25 -8.54
N GLU A 20 -6.68 -3.81 -7.43
CA GLU A 20 -6.22 -4.22 -6.08
C GLU A 20 -6.27 -5.74 -5.90
N ASP A 21 -7.37 -6.38 -6.31
CA ASP A 21 -7.52 -7.83 -6.21
C ASP A 21 -6.47 -8.56 -7.06
N LEU A 22 -6.17 -8.05 -8.26
CA LEU A 22 -5.09 -8.57 -9.11
C LEU A 22 -3.71 -8.40 -8.48
N LEU A 23 -3.48 -7.29 -7.79
CA LEU A 23 -2.23 -7.03 -7.06
C LEU A 23 -2.06 -8.00 -5.89
N VAL A 24 -3.14 -8.27 -5.13
CA VAL A 24 -3.15 -9.26 -4.04
C VAL A 24 -2.81 -10.64 -4.60
N GLU A 25 -3.57 -11.10 -5.61
CA GLU A 25 -3.40 -12.43 -6.20
C GLU A 25 -1.97 -12.62 -6.77
N MET A 26 -1.46 -11.64 -7.51
CA MET A 26 -0.10 -11.70 -8.05
C MET A 26 0.95 -11.78 -6.94
N SER A 27 0.79 -10.96 -5.89
CA SER A 27 1.75 -10.86 -4.79
C SER A 27 1.80 -12.16 -3.96
N GLU A 28 0.64 -12.78 -3.71
CA GLU A 28 0.56 -14.08 -3.07
C GLU A 28 1.22 -15.18 -3.92
N LYS A 29 0.97 -15.17 -5.25
CA LYS A 29 1.56 -16.14 -6.19
C LYS A 29 3.10 -16.07 -6.24
N ILE A 30 3.68 -14.88 -6.13
CA ILE A 30 5.14 -14.70 -6.11
C ILE A 30 5.76 -14.92 -4.72
N GLY A 31 4.95 -15.22 -3.70
CA GLY A 31 5.41 -15.72 -2.41
C GLY A 31 5.32 -14.75 -1.23
N PHE A 32 4.60 -13.63 -1.34
CA PHE A 32 4.35 -12.73 -0.21
C PHE A 32 3.19 -13.22 0.67
N GLU A 33 3.23 -12.85 1.95
CA GLU A 33 2.06 -12.80 2.82
C GLU A 33 1.45 -11.40 2.67
N VAL A 34 0.21 -11.30 2.18
CA VAL A 34 -0.39 -10.02 1.79
C VAL A 34 -1.45 -9.58 2.80
N GLU A 35 -1.37 -8.32 3.25
CA GLU A 35 -2.42 -7.67 4.04
C GLU A 35 -2.84 -6.34 3.39
N VAL A 36 -4.14 -6.05 3.40
CA VAL A 36 -4.70 -4.82 2.83
C VAL A 36 -5.18 -3.88 3.93
N LEU A 37 -4.50 -2.75 4.09
CA LEU A 37 -4.85 -1.70 5.06
C LEU A 37 -5.77 -0.66 4.40
N ARG A 38 -6.98 -0.51 4.96
CA ARG A 38 -7.98 0.51 4.58
C ARG A 38 -8.19 1.52 5.70
N PRO A 39 -7.29 2.50 5.89
CA PRO A 39 -7.40 3.45 6.97
C PRO A 39 -8.56 4.41 6.71
N ASN A 40 -9.34 4.66 7.76
CA ASN A 40 -10.41 5.66 7.79
C ASN A 40 -10.21 6.60 9.00
N SER A 41 -11.05 7.63 9.13
CA SER A 41 -10.95 8.63 10.20
C SER A 41 -11.05 8.06 11.62
N SER A 42 -11.65 6.87 11.79
CA SER A 42 -11.76 6.19 13.09
C SER A 42 -10.63 5.18 13.36
N THR A 43 -9.74 4.96 12.39
CA THR A 43 -8.66 3.97 12.53
C THR A 43 -7.59 4.51 13.50
N LYS A 44 -7.40 3.79 14.61
CA LYS A 44 -6.40 4.16 15.62
C LYS A 44 -4.99 4.16 15.03
N LEU A 45 -4.23 5.21 15.31
CA LEU A 45 -2.84 5.34 14.86
C LEU A 45 -1.95 4.17 15.31
N ALA A 46 -2.16 3.67 16.53
CA ALA A 46 -1.43 2.52 17.06
C ALA A 46 -1.59 1.26 16.19
N LYS A 47 -2.78 1.05 15.59
CA LYS A 47 -3.00 -0.06 14.65
C LYS A 47 -2.20 0.14 13.37
N ILE A 48 -2.19 1.35 12.82
CA ILE A 48 -1.43 1.68 11.62
C ILE A 48 0.07 1.49 11.86
N TYR A 49 0.57 1.97 13.01
CA TYR A 49 1.96 1.76 13.42
C TYR A 49 2.32 0.27 13.48
N TRP A 50 1.54 -0.53 14.19
CA TRP A 50 1.82 -1.96 14.36
C TRP A 50 1.89 -2.69 13.03
N VAL A 51 0.91 -2.44 12.16
CA VAL A 51 0.79 -3.07 10.85
C VAL A 51 1.98 -2.70 9.96
N LEU A 52 2.35 -1.42 9.90
CA LEU A 52 3.47 -0.96 9.06
C LEU A 52 4.84 -1.38 9.60
N ASN A 53 5.01 -1.41 10.93
CA ASN A 53 6.26 -1.83 11.57
C ASN A 53 6.55 -3.33 11.34
N LEU A 54 5.51 -4.15 11.14
CA LEU A 54 5.63 -5.58 10.84
C LEU A 54 5.73 -5.90 9.34
N SER A 55 5.62 -4.90 8.48
CA SER A 55 5.64 -5.10 7.02
C SER A 55 7.07 -5.08 6.49
N ASP A 56 7.37 -5.94 5.52
CA ASP A 56 8.64 -5.92 4.78
C ASP A 56 8.57 -4.98 3.58
N VAL A 57 7.39 -4.92 2.96
CA VAL A 57 7.10 -4.07 1.81
C VAL A 57 5.77 -3.36 2.03
N VAL A 58 5.69 -2.08 1.68
CA VAL A 58 4.44 -1.31 1.68
C VAL A 58 4.22 -0.72 0.30
N ILE A 59 3.03 -0.92 -0.28
CA ILE A 59 2.64 -0.36 -1.57
C ILE A 59 1.38 0.50 -1.47
N GLY A 60 1.42 1.70 -2.04
CA GLY A 60 0.32 2.66 -1.97
C GLY A 60 0.32 3.67 -3.11
N VAL A 61 -0.78 4.42 -3.25
CA VAL A 61 -0.84 5.59 -4.14
C VAL A 61 -0.42 6.83 -3.36
N GLN A 62 0.33 7.73 -3.99
CA GLN A 62 0.77 8.99 -3.41
C GLN A 62 -0.40 9.77 -2.81
N GLY A 63 -0.18 10.29 -1.59
CA GLY A 63 -1.11 11.17 -0.90
C GLY A 63 -0.81 11.22 0.59
N ALA A 64 -1.54 12.08 1.32
CA ALA A 64 -1.32 12.31 2.75
C ALA A 64 -1.30 11.05 3.65
N THR A 65 -1.92 9.95 3.21
CA THR A 65 -1.93 8.67 3.96
C THR A 65 -0.58 7.96 3.89
N MET A 66 0.24 8.25 2.87
CA MET A 66 1.55 7.63 2.74
C MET A 66 2.58 8.12 3.74
N THR A 67 2.37 9.26 4.40
CA THR A 67 3.25 9.75 5.48
C THR A 67 3.45 8.72 6.60
N TYR A 68 2.54 7.75 6.74
CA TYR A 68 2.70 6.63 7.67
C TYR A 68 3.90 5.71 7.36
N PHE A 69 4.58 5.85 6.22
CA PHE A 69 5.83 5.12 5.93
C PHE A 69 6.89 5.29 7.03
N LEU A 70 6.85 6.38 7.79
CA LEU A 70 7.73 6.61 8.94
C LEU A 70 7.60 5.56 10.05
N PHE A 71 6.52 4.76 10.05
CA PHE A 71 6.32 3.66 10.99
C PHE A 71 6.90 2.33 10.51
N MET A 72 7.47 2.27 9.31
CA MET A 72 8.11 1.06 8.80
C MET A 72 9.43 0.80 9.51
N ARG A 73 9.75 -0.48 9.74
CA ARG A 73 11.05 -0.87 10.29
C ARG A 73 12.19 -0.53 9.30
N PRO A 74 13.38 -0.14 9.76
CA PRO A 74 14.55 0.03 8.90
C PRO A 74 14.83 -1.23 8.06
N GLY A 75 15.22 -1.04 6.80
CA GLY A 75 15.45 -2.14 5.85
C GLY A 75 14.20 -2.63 5.11
N SER A 76 13.04 -2.01 5.33
CA SER A 76 11.81 -2.27 4.57
C SER A 76 11.75 -1.49 3.25
N MET A 77 10.91 -1.93 2.33
CA MET A 77 10.74 -1.31 1.01
C MET A 77 9.40 -0.57 0.89
N LEU A 78 9.44 0.67 0.39
CA LEU A 78 8.25 1.47 0.08
C LEU A 78 8.09 1.62 -1.44
N ILE A 79 6.91 1.27 -1.95
CA ILE A 79 6.53 1.43 -3.36
C ILE A 79 5.38 2.43 -3.44
N GLN A 80 5.63 3.60 -4.04
CA GLN A 80 4.61 4.63 -4.22
C GLN A 80 4.27 4.80 -5.70
N VAL A 81 2.98 4.63 -6.02
CA VAL A 81 2.45 5.00 -7.33
C VAL A 81 2.08 6.47 -7.28
N ILE A 82 2.83 7.31 -8.00
CA ILE A 82 2.57 8.75 -8.10
C ILE A 82 1.81 9.01 -9.41
N PRO A 83 0.51 9.37 -9.36
CA PRO A 83 -0.22 9.74 -10.55
C PRO A 83 0.29 11.10 -11.05
N LEU A 84 0.87 11.12 -12.25
CA LEU A 84 1.43 12.34 -12.85
C LEU A 84 0.37 13.22 -13.55
N GLY A 85 -0.91 12.83 -13.50
CA GLY A 85 -1.98 13.58 -14.16
C GLY A 85 -1.85 13.58 -15.69
N THR A 86 -1.30 12.52 -16.28
CA THR A 86 -1.07 12.39 -17.73
C THR A 86 -2.33 12.03 -18.52
N SER A 87 -3.54 12.21 -17.97
CA SER A 87 -4.78 11.96 -18.73
C SER A 87 -4.80 12.75 -20.04
N TRP A 88 -4.25 13.96 -20.03
CA TRP A 88 -4.09 14.79 -21.23
C TRP A 88 -3.06 14.24 -22.24
N ALA A 89 -2.07 13.46 -21.79
CA ALA A 89 -1.02 12.88 -22.63
C ALA A 89 -1.35 11.44 -23.09
N ALA A 90 -2.27 10.77 -22.40
CA ALA A 90 -2.72 9.42 -22.71
C ALA A 90 -3.91 9.38 -23.70
N GLU A 91 -4.56 10.53 -23.93
CA GLU A 91 -5.64 10.73 -24.91
C GLU A 91 -5.12 11.27 -26.26
N ALA A 92 -3.81 11.52 -26.39
CA ALA A 92 -3.15 11.99 -27.60
C ALA A 92 -2.66 10.85 -28.50
#